data_AF-A0A453IC64-F1
#
_entry.id   AF-A0A453IC64-F1
#
_cell.length_a   1.000
_cell.length_b   1.000
_cell.length_c   1.000
_cell.angle_alpha   90.00
_cell.angle_beta   90.00
_cell.angle_gamma   90.00
#
_symmetry.space_group_name_H-M   'P 1'
#
loop_
_entity.id
_entity.type
_entity.pdbx_description
1 polymer ?
#
loop_
_entity_poly.entity_id
_entity_poly.type
_entity_poly.pdbx_seq_one_letter_code
_entity_poly.pdbx_strand_id
1 'polypeptide(L)'
;LSAVRLGHTYGRFYTNISGVGRLGKNMLKTDIIHYLDQCELSLDDVKIDYNKGFYPMGALLKFPSVESFETAVRQTIQGRMYRLERVSPDEWEHKISLNGKAVLLQGVPRNAQVDDIERFLCGTNYEPPPFENFIRAGVPEPVRMVLVKFGSRTDATNAFIAKNKGFCLNNPVTVRVIQ
;
A
#
# COMPACT_ATOMS: atom_id res chain seq x y z
N LEU A 1 -9.98 -36.84 20.42
CA LEU A 1 -10.39 -35.42 20.48
C LEU A 1 -9.33 -34.60 19.75
N SER A 2 -9.56 -34.34 18.46
CA SER A 2 -8.62 -33.61 17.60
C SER A 2 -8.56 -32.16 18.04
N ALA A 3 -7.36 -31.67 18.38
CA ALA A 3 -7.11 -30.27 18.65
C ALA A 3 -7.54 -29.45 17.42
N VAL A 4 -8.59 -28.65 17.58
CA VAL A 4 -8.95 -27.59 16.63
C VAL A 4 -7.77 -26.64 16.62
N ARG A 5 -6.94 -26.70 15.57
CA ARG A 5 -5.94 -25.65 15.31
C ARG A 5 -6.74 -24.39 15.00
N LEU A 6 -6.95 -23.55 16.01
CA LEU A 6 -7.28 -22.14 15.87
C LEU A 6 -6.09 -21.44 15.21
N GLY A 7 -5.89 -21.73 13.92
CA GLY A 7 -4.81 -21.21 13.12
C GLY A 7 -5.36 -20.18 12.16
N HIS A 8 -4.82 -18.97 12.25
CA HIS A 8 -5.02 -17.99 11.19
C HIS A 8 -4.64 -18.60 9.83
N THR A 9 -5.41 -18.27 8.80
CA THR A 9 -5.09 -18.62 7.42
C THR A 9 -4.69 -17.36 6.68
N TYR A 10 -3.71 -17.46 5.79
CA TYR A 10 -3.17 -16.31 5.08
C TYR A 10 -3.43 -16.45 3.59
N GLY A 11 -3.80 -15.34 2.94
CA GLY A 11 -4.03 -15.30 1.52
C GLY A 11 -3.44 -14.06 0.85
N ARG A 12 -3.20 -14.14 -0.45
CA ARG A 12 -2.85 -13.01 -1.30
C ARG A 12 -3.99 -12.70 -2.26
N PHE A 13 -4.53 -11.50 -2.15
CA PHE A 13 -5.62 -10.95 -2.95
C PHE A 13 -5.10 -10.01 -4.03
N TYR A 14 -5.53 -10.18 -5.27
CA TYR A 14 -5.10 -9.38 -6.43
C TYR A 14 -6.12 -9.42 -7.56
N THR A 15 -6.03 -8.52 -8.54
CA THR A 15 -6.95 -8.47 -9.68
C THR A 15 -6.75 -9.66 -10.62
N ASN A 16 -7.83 -10.15 -11.23
CA ASN A 16 -7.83 -11.23 -12.22
C ASN A 16 -7.41 -10.76 -13.65
N ILE A 17 -6.70 -9.64 -13.76
CA ILE A 17 -6.25 -9.12 -15.07
C ILE A 17 -5.07 -9.95 -15.55
N SER A 18 -5.18 -10.48 -16.78
CA SER A 18 -4.23 -11.40 -17.39
C SER A 18 -2.78 -10.92 -17.34
N GLY A 19 -1.93 -11.69 -16.64
CA GLY A 19 -0.47 -11.60 -16.70
C GLY A 19 0.21 -10.70 -15.68
N VAL A 20 -0.53 -9.88 -14.94
CA VAL A 20 0.08 -8.94 -13.98
C VAL A 20 -0.77 -8.88 -12.72
N GLY A 21 -0.61 -9.88 -11.83
CA GLY A 21 -1.25 -9.88 -10.51
C GLY A 21 -0.87 -8.62 -9.74
N ARG A 22 -1.76 -7.62 -9.74
CA ARG A 22 -1.62 -6.30 -9.12
C ARG A 22 -2.92 -5.94 -8.43
N LEU A 23 -2.88 -4.95 -7.56
CA LEU A 23 -4.10 -4.25 -7.15
C LEU A 23 -4.34 -3.06 -8.06
N GLY A 24 -5.60 -2.62 -8.11
CA GLY A 24 -5.92 -1.30 -8.66
C GLY A 24 -5.04 -0.24 -7.98
N LYS A 25 -4.49 0.70 -8.77
CA LYS A 25 -3.54 1.73 -8.30
C LYS A 25 -4.05 2.51 -7.08
N ASN A 26 -5.36 2.66 -6.96
CA ASN A 26 -6.05 3.43 -5.93
C ASN A 26 -6.90 2.55 -4.99
N MET A 27 -6.76 1.23 -5.06
CA MET A 27 -7.50 0.31 -4.19
C MET A 27 -7.11 0.53 -2.73
N LEU A 28 -8.10 0.74 -1.86
CA LEU A 28 -7.92 0.90 -0.43
C LEU A 28 -8.11 -0.45 0.29
N LYS A 29 -7.59 -0.54 1.53
CA LYS A 29 -7.85 -1.71 2.40
C LYS A 29 -9.34 -1.92 2.63
N THR A 30 -10.09 -0.82 2.81
CA THR A 30 -11.55 -0.84 2.97
C THR A 30 -12.23 -1.47 1.76
N ASP A 31 -11.81 -1.16 0.53
CA ASP A 31 -12.43 -1.70 -0.67
C ASP A 31 -12.30 -3.24 -0.70
N ILE A 32 -11.17 -3.78 -0.23
CA ILE A 32 -10.95 -5.23 -0.12
C ILE A 32 -11.85 -5.83 0.96
N ILE A 33 -11.94 -5.20 2.13
CA ILE A 33 -12.79 -5.65 3.24
C ILE A 33 -14.26 -5.63 2.84
N HIS A 34 -14.72 -4.59 2.12
CA HIS A 34 -16.09 -4.50 1.64
C HIS A 34 -16.39 -5.56 0.57
N TYR A 35 -15.41 -5.89 -0.28
CA TYR A 35 -15.55 -7.00 -1.22
C TYR A 35 -15.63 -8.36 -0.52
N LEU A 36 -14.92 -8.51 0.61
CA LEU A 36 -14.85 -9.73 1.43
C LEU A 36 -15.66 -9.59 2.73
N ASP A 37 -16.85 -9.00 2.64
CA ASP A 37 -17.70 -8.62 3.78
C ASP A 37 -18.08 -9.78 4.72
N GLN A 38 -18.10 -11.01 4.21
CA GLN A 38 -18.43 -12.23 4.96
C GLN A 38 -17.21 -12.87 5.66
N CYS A 39 -16.04 -12.25 5.61
CA CYS A 39 -14.78 -12.84 6.07
C CYS A 39 -14.27 -12.27 7.40
N GLU A 40 -15.00 -11.32 8.00
CA GLU A 40 -14.67 -10.70 9.30
C GLU A 40 -13.28 -10.05 9.35
N LEU A 41 -12.83 -9.48 8.22
CA LEU A 41 -11.53 -8.82 8.12
C LEU A 41 -11.58 -7.39 8.70
N SER A 42 -10.55 -7.01 9.45
CA SER A 42 -10.31 -5.64 9.88
C SER A 42 -9.20 -4.96 9.05
N LEU A 43 -8.94 -3.68 9.28
CA LEU A 43 -7.84 -2.96 8.62
C LEU A 43 -6.45 -3.52 8.97
N ASP A 44 -6.31 -4.12 10.15
CA ASP A 44 -5.05 -4.71 10.62
C ASP A 44 -4.80 -6.09 10.01
N ASP A 45 -5.86 -6.72 9.48
CA ASP A 45 -5.80 -8.01 8.77
C ASP A 45 -5.47 -7.85 7.29
N VAL A 46 -5.15 -6.63 6.84
CA VAL A 46 -4.78 -6.33 5.44
C VAL A 46 -3.44 -5.62 5.39
N LYS A 47 -2.49 -6.16 4.61
CA LYS A 47 -1.22 -5.50 4.26
C LYS A 47 -1.13 -5.35 2.74
N ILE A 48 -0.89 -4.13 2.26
CA ILE A 48 -0.68 -3.93 0.81
C ILE A 48 0.77 -4.30 0.47
N ASP A 49 0.92 -5.25 -0.45
CA ASP A 49 2.22 -5.68 -0.94
C ASP A 49 2.69 -4.73 -2.05
N TYR A 50 3.68 -3.90 -1.74
CA TYR A 50 4.33 -3.02 -2.71
C TYR A 50 5.65 -3.62 -3.18
N ASN A 51 5.94 -3.52 -4.49
CA ASN A 51 7.29 -3.79 -4.98
C ASN A 51 8.26 -2.64 -4.63
N LYS A 52 9.56 -2.78 -4.96
CA LYS A 52 10.58 -1.73 -4.74
C LYS A 52 10.21 -0.37 -5.35
N GLY A 53 9.47 -0.40 -6.45
CA GLY A 53 8.97 0.79 -7.10
C GLY A 53 7.72 1.37 -6.45
N PHE A 54 7.19 0.83 -5.35
CA PHE A 54 5.88 1.17 -4.76
C PHE A 54 4.67 0.96 -5.70
N TYR A 55 4.73 -0.02 -6.60
CA TYR A 55 3.53 -0.51 -7.29
C TYR A 55 2.83 -1.55 -6.42
N PRO A 56 1.50 -1.44 -6.20
CA PRO A 56 0.76 -2.39 -5.39
C PRO A 56 0.57 -3.69 -6.17
N MET A 57 1.29 -4.74 -5.77
CA MET A 57 1.30 -6.05 -6.40
C MET A 57 0.19 -6.97 -5.88
N GLY A 58 -0.37 -6.69 -4.70
CA GLY A 58 -1.40 -7.50 -4.07
C GLY A 58 -1.73 -6.95 -2.70
N ALA A 59 -2.67 -7.59 -2.02
CA ALA A 59 -2.84 -7.48 -0.58
C ALA A 59 -2.60 -8.84 0.05
N LEU A 60 -1.78 -8.90 1.08
CA LEU A 60 -1.80 -10.03 1.99
C LEU A 60 -2.96 -9.84 2.96
N LEU A 61 -3.65 -10.94 3.27
CA LEU A 61 -4.83 -10.99 4.13
C LEU A 61 -4.61 -12.04 5.21
N LYS A 62 -4.93 -11.68 6.45
CA LYS A 62 -4.92 -12.57 7.61
C LYS A 62 -6.35 -12.92 7.99
N PHE A 63 -6.77 -14.15 7.70
CA PHE A 63 -8.12 -14.61 8.00
C PHE A 63 -8.19 -15.18 9.43
N PRO A 64 -9.30 -14.95 10.15
CA PRO A 64 -9.49 -15.45 11.52
C PRO A 64 -9.59 -16.98 11.59
N SER A 65 -10.02 -17.64 10.51
CA SER A 65 -10.16 -19.09 10.44
C SER A 65 -9.98 -19.64 9.01
N VAL A 66 -9.92 -20.97 8.89
CA VAL A 66 -9.91 -21.66 7.60
C VAL A 66 -11.25 -21.45 6.89
N GLU A 67 -12.37 -21.49 7.62
CA GLU A 67 -13.71 -21.31 7.07
C GLU A 67 -13.90 -19.91 6.47
N SER A 68 -13.35 -18.88 7.13
CA SER A 68 -13.35 -17.50 6.61
C SER A 68 -12.53 -17.41 5.31
N PHE A 69 -11.35 -18.03 5.25
CA PHE A 69 -10.56 -18.09 4.02
C PHE A 69 -11.30 -18.79 2.87
N GLU A 70 -11.90 -19.96 3.12
CA GLU A 70 -12.67 -20.70 2.11
C GLU A 70 -13.90 -19.90 1.62
N THR A 71 -14.50 -19.10 2.50
CA THR A 71 -15.57 -18.17 2.14
C THR A 71 -15.08 -17.09 1.18
N ALA A 72 -13.93 -16.48 1.47
CA ALA A 72 -13.29 -15.50 0.59
C ALA A 72 -12.95 -16.09 -0.78
N VAL A 73 -12.44 -17.33 -0.83
CA VAL A 73 -12.18 -18.05 -2.09
C VAL A 73 -13.46 -18.19 -2.91
N ARG A 74 -14.58 -18.60 -2.29
CA ARG A 74 -15.87 -18.68 -3.00
C ARG A 74 -16.34 -17.32 -3.52
N GLN A 75 -16.26 -16.25 -2.74
CA GLN A 75 -16.63 -14.90 -3.16
C GLN A 75 -15.79 -14.40 -4.34
N THR A 76 -14.47 -14.66 -4.35
CA THR A 76 -13.60 -14.27 -5.48
C THR A 76 -13.91 -15.03 -6.77
N ILE A 77 -14.21 -16.34 -6.68
CA ILE A 77 -14.64 -17.15 -7.83
C ILE A 77 -15.96 -16.64 -8.42
N GLN A 78 -16.93 -16.30 -7.57
CA GLN A 78 -18.24 -15.80 -7.99
C GLN A 78 -18.14 -14.41 -8.65
N GLY A 79 -17.38 -13.49 -8.05
CA GLY A 79 -17.22 -12.14 -8.56
C GLY A 79 -16.31 -12.04 -9.79
N ARG A 80 -15.39 -13.00 -10.01
CA ARG A 80 -14.47 -13.11 -11.16
C ARG A 80 -13.49 -11.93 -11.36
N MET A 81 -13.62 -10.84 -10.59
CA MET A 81 -12.77 -9.66 -10.70
C MET A 81 -11.42 -9.83 -10.02
N TYR A 82 -11.38 -10.64 -8.96
CA TYR A 82 -10.20 -10.83 -8.12
C TYR A 82 -9.85 -12.30 -8.00
N ARG A 83 -8.60 -12.56 -7.59
CA ARG A 83 -8.10 -13.87 -7.21
C ARG A 83 -7.62 -13.82 -5.77
N LEU A 84 -7.73 -14.96 -5.11
CA LEU A 84 -7.18 -15.21 -3.80
C LEU A 84 -6.39 -16.52 -3.85
N GLU A 85 -5.13 -16.47 -3.46
CA GLU A 85 -4.27 -17.64 -3.33
C GLU A 85 -3.78 -17.78 -1.89
N ARG A 86 -3.59 -19.02 -1.43
CA ARG A 86 -3.06 -19.27 -0.09
C ARG A 86 -1.57 -18.93 -0.05
N VAL A 87 -1.13 -18.28 1.02
CA VAL A 87 0.29 -17.97 1.24
C VAL A 87 0.76 -18.50 2.60
N SER A 88 2.08 -18.57 2.80
CA SER A 88 2.63 -18.96 4.10
C SER A 88 2.49 -17.84 5.13
N PRO A 89 2.44 -18.15 6.44
CA PRO A 89 2.51 -17.15 7.50
C PRO A 89 3.78 -16.28 7.40
N ASP A 90 4.89 -16.85 6.96
CA ASP A 90 6.16 -16.14 6.84
C ASP A 90 6.07 -14.97 5.85
N GLU A 91 5.34 -15.12 4.74
CA GLU A 91 5.13 -14.02 3.79
C GLU A 91 4.40 -12.83 4.44
N TRP A 92 3.45 -13.10 5.34
CA TRP A 92 2.74 -12.07 6.10
C TRP A 92 3.66 -11.36 7.09
N GLU A 93 4.44 -12.10 7.87
CA GLU A 93 5.30 -11.54 8.92
C GLU A 93 6.43 -10.67 8.36
N HIS A 94 7.06 -11.10 7.26
CA HIS A 94 8.15 -10.35 6.63
C HIS A 94 7.70 -9.05 5.94
N LYS A 95 6.40 -8.85 5.75
CA LYS A 95 5.87 -7.64 5.10
C LYS A 95 5.60 -6.55 6.12
N ILE A 96 6.35 -5.46 5.94
CA ILE A 96 6.15 -4.19 6.65
C ILE A 96 4.90 -3.52 6.09
N SER A 97 3.98 -3.17 6.99
CA SER A 97 2.83 -2.34 6.66
C SER A 97 3.13 -0.90 7.05
N LEU A 98 2.90 0.04 6.13
CA LEU A 98 3.06 1.47 6.43
C LEU A 98 1.79 2.07 7.03
N ASN A 99 0.65 1.36 6.98
CA ASN A 99 -0.60 1.66 7.70
C ASN A 99 -1.14 3.09 7.49
N GLY A 100 -0.83 3.69 6.36
CA GLY A 100 -1.20 5.07 6.05
C GLY A 100 -0.31 6.12 6.71
N LYS A 101 0.82 5.75 7.33
CA LYS A 101 1.78 6.65 8.00
C LYS A 101 2.92 7.12 7.11
N ALA A 102 2.85 6.86 5.81
CA ALA A 102 3.86 7.32 4.87
C ALA A 102 3.20 7.89 3.62
N VAL A 103 3.86 8.86 3.00
CA VAL A 103 3.49 9.35 1.67
C VAL A 103 4.66 9.16 0.71
N LEU A 104 4.32 8.91 -0.54
CA LEU A 104 5.25 8.81 -1.64
C LEU A 104 5.08 10.03 -2.55
N LEU A 105 6.12 10.87 -2.57
CA LEU A 105 6.26 11.99 -3.49
C LEU A 105 6.71 11.44 -4.86
N GLN A 106 6.04 11.87 -5.92
CA GLN A 106 6.33 11.45 -7.30
C GLN A 106 6.55 12.69 -8.16
N GLY A 107 7.63 12.72 -8.92
CA GLY A 107 7.97 13.87 -9.77
C GLY A 107 8.88 14.88 -9.09
N VAL A 108 9.56 14.49 -8.01
CA VAL A 108 10.56 15.37 -7.38
C VAL A 108 11.69 15.61 -8.40
N PRO A 109 12.13 16.86 -8.62
CA PRO A 109 13.26 17.13 -9.52
C PRO A 109 14.52 16.36 -9.13
N ARG A 110 15.33 15.94 -10.11
CA ARG A 110 16.60 15.23 -9.83
C ARG A 110 17.64 16.12 -9.17
N ASN A 111 17.62 17.42 -9.48
CA ASN A 111 18.48 18.43 -8.88
C ASN A 111 18.01 18.92 -7.50
N ALA A 112 16.79 18.55 -7.05
CA ALA A 112 16.28 18.94 -5.75
C ALA A 112 17.14 18.36 -4.61
N GLN A 113 17.56 19.22 -3.70
CA GLN A 113 18.29 18.83 -2.49
C GLN A 113 17.30 18.48 -1.37
N VAL A 114 17.82 17.99 -0.24
CA VAL A 114 16.99 17.67 0.94
C VAL A 114 16.23 18.92 1.39
N ASP A 115 16.89 20.07 1.48
CA ASP A 115 16.26 21.35 1.83
C ASP A 115 15.07 21.73 0.93
N ASP A 116 15.12 21.38 -0.36
CA ASP A 116 14.01 21.68 -1.29
C ASP A 116 12.81 20.77 -1.03
N ILE A 117 13.06 19.53 -0.62
CA ILE A 117 12.03 18.58 -0.20
C ILE A 117 11.44 19.03 1.14
N GLU A 118 12.26 19.48 2.09
CA GLU A 118 11.80 20.02 3.37
C GLU A 118 10.98 21.29 3.19
N ARG A 119 11.40 22.21 2.30
CA ARG A 119 10.61 23.39 1.90
C ARG A 119 9.26 22.99 1.31
N PHE A 120 9.25 22.00 0.42
CA PHE A 120 8.00 21.46 -0.14
C PHE A 120 7.08 20.91 0.98
N LEU A 121 7.64 20.17 1.95
CA LEU A 121 6.93 19.58 3.09
C LEU A 121 6.64 20.57 4.23
N CYS A 122 7.08 21.83 4.12
CA CYS A 122 6.94 22.83 5.18
C CYS A 122 5.49 22.92 5.70
N GLY A 123 5.33 22.94 7.03
CA GLY A 123 4.01 22.93 7.68
C GLY A 123 3.36 21.55 7.79
N THR A 124 4.12 20.46 7.60
CA THR A 124 3.67 19.08 7.85
C THR A 124 4.54 18.40 8.90
N ASN A 125 3.98 17.44 9.63
CA ASN A 125 4.66 16.75 10.74
C ASN A 125 5.39 15.48 10.27
N TYR A 126 6.33 15.63 9.33
CA TYR A 126 7.09 14.51 8.79
C TYR A 126 8.20 14.05 9.74
N GLU A 127 8.59 12.77 9.65
CA GLU A 127 9.77 12.24 10.34
C GLU A 127 11.06 12.83 9.73
N PRO A 128 12.03 13.28 10.54
CA PRO A 128 13.26 13.90 10.04
C PRO A 128 14.04 13.03 9.02
N PRO A 129 14.83 13.65 8.13
CA PRO A 129 15.67 12.93 7.17
C PRO A 129 16.69 11.99 7.85
N PRO A 130 17.24 10.99 7.14
CA PRO A 130 17.24 10.83 5.68
C PRO A 130 15.93 10.29 5.11
N PHE A 131 15.44 10.92 4.05
CA PHE A 131 14.32 10.39 3.26
C PHE A 131 14.79 9.22 2.38
N GLU A 132 13.93 8.21 2.21
CA GLU A 132 14.20 7.14 1.27
C GLU A 132 13.87 7.63 -0.15
N ASN A 133 14.84 7.56 -1.05
CA ASN A 133 14.71 8.08 -2.41
C ASN A 133 15.23 7.09 -3.45
N PHE A 134 14.49 6.97 -4.55
CA PHE A 134 14.82 6.07 -5.66
C PHE A 134 14.30 6.64 -6.98
N ILE A 135 14.84 6.13 -8.09
CA ILE A 135 14.39 6.48 -9.44
C ILE A 135 13.53 5.34 -9.98
N ARG A 136 12.35 5.68 -10.47
CA ARG A 136 11.44 4.76 -11.14
C ARG A 136 11.49 5.02 -12.64
N ALA A 137 11.62 3.96 -13.44
CA ALA A 137 11.46 4.06 -14.88
C ALA A 137 10.08 4.64 -15.21
N GLY A 138 10.07 5.68 -16.05
CA GLY A 138 8.88 6.40 -16.48
C GLY A 138 9.02 6.76 -17.95
N VAL A 139 7.88 6.95 -18.63
CA VAL A 139 7.81 7.43 -20.00
C VAL A 139 7.10 8.79 -19.94
N PRO A 140 7.68 9.87 -20.49
CA PRO A 140 8.90 9.92 -21.32
C PRO A 140 10.22 9.89 -20.52
N GLU A 141 10.22 10.29 -19.24
CA GLU A 141 11.44 10.38 -18.43
C GLU A 141 11.33 9.62 -17.09
N PRO A 142 12.45 9.08 -16.56
CA PRO A 142 12.46 8.47 -15.23
C PRO A 142 12.09 9.47 -14.14
N VAL A 143 11.22 9.03 -13.24
CA VAL A 143 10.62 9.83 -12.17
C VAL A 143 11.35 9.54 -10.86
N ARG A 144 11.87 10.58 -10.21
CA ARG A 144 12.40 10.45 -8.84
C ARG A 144 11.23 10.40 -7.86
N MET A 145 11.36 9.45 -6.94
CA MET A 145 10.39 9.13 -5.92
C MET A 145 11.03 9.37 -4.56
N VAL A 146 10.26 9.91 -3.62
CA VAL A 146 10.71 10.13 -2.24
C VAL A 146 9.64 9.60 -1.29
N LEU A 147 10.01 8.63 -0.46
CA LEU A 147 9.16 8.13 0.61
C LEU A 147 9.43 8.95 1.87
N VAL A 148 8.36 9.51 2.41
CA VAL A 148 8.38 10.34 3.63
C VAL A 148 7.46 9.70 4.65
N LYS A 149 7.97 9.46 5.84
CA LYS A 149 7.23 8.85 6.96
C LYS A 149 6.69 9.93 7.89
N PHE A 150 5.67 9.59 8.65
CA PHE A 150 4.97 10.45 9.59
C PHE A 150 4.65 9.66 10.86
N GLY A 151 4.59 10.34 12.01
CA GLY A 151 4.26 9.70 13.29
C GLY A 151 2.84 9.11 13.32
N SER A 152 1.91 9.68 12.55
CA SER A 152 0.50 9.28 12.52
C SER A 152 -0.09 9.21 11.11
N ARG A 153 -1.18 8.44 10.97
CA ARG A 153 -1.97 8.37 9.74
C ARG A 153 -2.60 9.74 9.42
N THR A 154 -3.01 10.47 10.45
CA THR A 154 -3.60 11.80 10.33
C THR A 154 -2.60 12.78 9.73
N ASP A 155 -1.35 12.78 10.21
CA ASP A 155 -0.31 13.67 9.68
C ASP A 155 0.01 13.37 8.21
N ALA A 156 0.17 12.10 7.85
CA ALA A 156 0.39 11.69 6.46
C ALA A 156 -0.79 12.08 5.55
N THR A 157 -2.02 11.94 6.03
CA THR A 157 -3.23 12.32 5.29
C THR A 157 -3.33 13.83 5.12
N ASN A 158 -3.05 14.60 6.18
CA ASN A 158 -3.00 16.06 6.13
C ASN A 158 -1.91 16.55 5.16
N ALA A 159 -0.74 15.92 5.18
CA ALA A 159 0.33 16.22 4.23
C ALA A 159 -0.09 15.94 2.78
N PHE A 160 -0.77 14.81 2.52
CA PHE A 160 -1.35 14.54 1.21
C PHE A 160 -2.34 15.65 0.78
N ILE A 161 -3.29 16.02 1.64
CA ILE A 161 -4.28 17.06 1.34
C ILE A 161 -3.60 18.40 1.03
N ALA A 162 -2.62 18.79 1.84
CA ALA A 162 -1.96 20.09 1.73
C ALA A 162 -0.97 20.19 0.57
N LYS A 163 -0.31 19.08 0.20
CA LYS A 163 0.85 19.11 -0.71
C LYS A 163 0.63 18.43 -2.05
N ASN A 164 -0.43 17.64 -2.22
CA ASN A 164 -0.67 16.94 -3.48
C ASN A 164 -0.86 17.93 -4.64
N LYS A 165 -0.15 17.66 -5.76
CA LYS A 165 -0.08 18.54 -6.94
C LYS A 165 0.58 19.90 -6.67
N GLY A 166 1.31 20.05 -5.57
CA GLY A 166 2.16 21.20 -5.30
C GLY A 166 3.42 21.21 -6.19
N PHE A 167 4.28 22.21 -6.01
CA PHE A 167 5.48 22.39 -6.82
C PHE A 167 6.76 22.32 -5.99
N CYS A 168 7.76 21.60 -6.49
CA CYS A 168 9.13 21.58 -5.97
C CYS A 168 10.06 22.02 -7.13
N LEU A 169 10.82 23.11 -6.94
CA LEU A 169 11.63 23.75 -7.99
C LEU A 169 10.86 23.87 -9.33
N ASN A 170 9.65 24.43 -9.30
CA ASN A 170 8.76 24.62 -10.46
C ASN A 170 8.31 23.33 -11.17
N ASN A 171 8.54 22.15 -10.61
CA ASN A 171 8.03 20.89 -11.14
C ASN A 171 6.84 20.40 -10.30
N PRO A 172 5.75 19.93 -10.95
CA PRO A 172 4.60 19.41 -10.23
C PRO A 172 4.95 18.09 -9.52
N VAL A 173 4.63 18.00 -8.24
CA VAL A 173 4.82 16.81 -7.41
C VAL A 173 3.47 16.22 -7.03
N THR A 174 3.26 14.95 -7.37
CA THR A 174 2.09 14.20 -6.90
C THR A 174 2.42 13.52 -5.59
N VAL A 175 1.50 13.57 -4.63
CA VAL A 175 1.63 12.91 -3.33
C VAL A 175 0.67 11.72 -3.29
N ARG A 176 1.09 10.60 -2.71
CA ARG A 176 0.22 9.44 -2.50
C ARG A 176 0.46 8.83 -1.13
N VAL A 177 -0.60 8.66 -0.35
CA VAL A 177 -0.54 7.93 0.93
C VAL A 177 -0.30 6.44 0.68
N ILE A 178 0.63 5.84 1.41
CA ILE A 178 0.98 4.43 1.33
C ILE A 178 0.32 3.67 2.49
N GLN A 179 -0.46 2.64 2.14
CA GLN A 179 -1.33 1.89 3.07
C GLN A 179 -0.59 0.81 3.84
#